data_AF-A0A1A6H1D2-F1
#
_entry.id   AF-A0A1A6H1D2-F1
#
_cell.length_a   1.000
_cell.length_b   1.000
_cell.length_c   1.000
_cell.angle_alpha   90.00
_cell.angle_beta   90.00
_cell.angle_gamma   90.00
#
_symmetry.space_group_name_H-M   'P 1'
#
loop_
_entity.id
_entity.type
_entity.pdbx_description
1 polymer ?
#
loop_
_entity_poly.entity_id
_entity_poly.type
_entity_poly.pdbx_seq_one_letter_code
_entity_poly.pdbx_strand_id
1 'polypeptide(L)' 'SHILEDVNKCIIALRDQDADNLDRAAGAIRGRAARVAHIVTGEMDSYEPGAYTEGVMKNVNFLTSTEYTKVNPPKGR' A
#
# COMPACT_ATOMS: atom_id res chain seq x y z
N SER A 1 3.35 -10.12 7.31
CA SER A 1 2.38 -10.48 8.36
C SER A 1 1.32 -9.40 8.57
N HIS A 2 1.68 -8.21 9.07
CA HIS A 2 0.69 -7.20 9.49
C HIS A 2 -0.20 -6.58 8.40
N ILE A 3 0.27 -6.41 7.15
CA ILE A 3 -0.59 -5.87 6.09
C ILE A 3 -1.77 -6.81 5.81
N LEU A 4 -1.53 -8.12 5.77
CA LEU A 4 -2.59 -9.12 5.56
C LEU A 4 -3.57 -9.17 6.75
N GLU A 5 -3.05 -8.98 7.96
CA GLU A 5 -3.87 -8.86 9.17
C GLU A 5 -4.80 -7.64 9.10
N ASP A 6 -4.27 -6.48 8.71
CA ASP A 6 -5.04 -5.25 8.57
C ASP A 6 -6.05 -5.37 7.40
N VAL A 7 -5.73 -6.09 6.32
CA VAL A 7 -6.68 -6.42 5.23
C VAL A 7 -7.83 -7.29 5.74
N ASN A 8 -7.54 -8.32 6.54
CA ASN A 8 -8.60 -9.14 7.14
C ASN A 8 -9.52 -8.31 8.04
N LYS A 9 -8.96 -7.36 8.82
CA LYS A 9 -9.75 -6.41 9.62
C LYS A 9 -10.64 -5.52 8.74
N CYS A 10 -10.13 -5.01 7.62
CA CYS A 10 -10.95 -4.25 6.65
C CYS A 10 -12.13 -5.09 6.13
N ILE A 11 -11.90 -6.36 5.78
CA ILE A 11 -12.95 -7.25 5.27
C ILE A 11 -14.04 -7.48 6.30
N ILE A 12 -13.67 -7.66 7.57
CA ILE A 12 -14.62 -7.84 8.67
C ILE A 12 -15.41 -6.54 8.90
N ALA A 13 -14.72 -5.40 9.06
CA ALA A 13 -15.38 -4.11 9.27
C ALA A 13 -16.34 -3.74 8.14
N LEU A 14 -15.99 -4.05 6.88
CA LEU A 14 -16.88 -3.85 5.73
C LEU A 14 -18.16 -4.70 5.82
N ARG A 15 -18.08 -5.95 6.28
CA ARG A 15 -19.23 -6.84 6.45
C ARG A 15 -20.14 -6.37 7.58
N ASP A 16 -19.55 -5.87 8.66
CA ASP A 16 -20.26 -5.38 9.84
C ASP A 16 -20.81 -3.95 9.65
N GLN A 17 -20.59 -3.34 8.47
CA GLN A 17 -20.94 -1.95 8.17
C GLN A 17 -20.31 -0.93 9.15
N ASP A 18 -19.14 -1.27 9.70
CA ASP A 18 -18.39 -0.45 10.65
C ASP A 18 -17.41 0.46 9.90
N ALA A 19 -17.87 1.67 9.58
CA ALA A 19 -17.09 2.66 8.84
C ALA A 19 -15.84 3.13 9.60
N ASP A 20 -15.91 3.22 10.93
CA ASP A 20 -14.82 3.73 11.76
C ASP A 20 -13.65 2.73 11.79
N ASN A 21 -13.95 1.44 12.01
CA ASN A 21 -12.91 0.41 11.99
C ASN A 21 -12.41 0.13 10.57
N LEU A 22 -13.25 0.30 9.54
CA LEU A 22 -12.81 0.24 8.15
C LEU A 22 -11.79 1.33 7.83
N ASP A 23 -12.06 2.60 8.16
CA ASP A 23 -11.10 3.67 7.90
C ASP A 23 -9.83 3.51 8.74
N ARG A 24 -9.95 3.10 10.00
CA ARG A 24 -8.79 2.83 10.87
C ARG A 24 -7.89 1.74 10.29
N ALA A 25 -8.45 0.62 9.87
CA ALA A 25 -7.69 -0.48 9.28
C ALA A 25 -7.08 -0.09 7.93
N ALA A 26 -7.83 0.62 7.09
CA ALA A 26 -7.32 1.14 5.82
C ALA A 26 -6.19 2.16 6.03
N GLY A 27 -6.30 3.03 7.04
CA GLY A 27 -5.25 3.96 7.45
C GLY A 27 -3.98 3.26 7.90
N ALA A 28 -4.11 2.17 8.67
CA ALA A 28 -2.97 1.34 9.06
C ALA A 28 -2.27 0.71 7.85
N ILE A 29 -3.02 0.20 6.87
CA ILE A 29 -2.46 -0.33 5.61
C ILE A 29 -1.69 0.76 4.86
N ARG A 30 -2.31 1.93 4.64
CA ARG A 30 -1.68 3.08 3.97
C ARG A 30 -0.38 3.49 4.66
N GLY A 31 -0.41 3.63 5.98
CA GLY A 31 0.76 3.99 6.78
C GLY A 31 1.89 2.96 6.70
N ARG A 32 1.57 1.66 6.73
CA ARG A 32 2.58 0.60 6.58
C ARG A 32 3.17 0.57 5.17
N ALA A 33 2.34 0.67 4.13
CA ALA A 33 2.81 0.70 2.74
C ALA A 33 3.76 1.89 2.50
N ALA A 34 3.39 3.09 3.00
CA ALA A 34 4.24 4.28 2.92
C ALA A 34 5.58 4.09 3.64
N ARG A 35 5.60 3.46 4.82
CA ARG A 35 6.85 3.16 5.52
C ARG A 35 7.74 2.16 4.79
N VAL A 36 7.15 1.10 4.21
CA VAL A 36 7.90 0.14 3.39
C VAL A 36 8.53 0.85 2.19
N ALA A 37 7.75 1.66 1.47
CA ALA A 37 8.25 2.44 0.36
C ALA A 37 9.42 3.36 0.79
N HIS A 38 9.26 4.11 1.89
CA HIS A 38 10.30 5.01 2.39
C HIS A 38 11.60 4.28 2.73
N ILE A 39 11.52 3.17 3.48
CA ILE A 39 12.71 2.40 3.88
C ILE A 39 13.40 1.81 2.65
N VAL A 40 12.63 1.22 1.73
CA VAL A 40 13.20 0.60 0.52
C VAL A 40 13.84 1.66 -0.38
N THR A 41 13.22 2.82 -0.55
CA THR A 41 13.83 3.94 -1.29
C THR A 41 15.16 4.35 -0.67
N GLY A 42 15.20 4.58 0.65
CA GLY A 42 16.44 4.95 1.34
C GLY A 42 17.51 3.86 1.27
N GLU A 43 17.11 2.59 1.28
CA GLU A 43 18.03 1.47 1.08
C GLU A 43 18.61 1.47 -0.34
N MET A 44 17.80 1.78 -1.37
CA MET A 44 18.27 1.85 -2.76
C MET A 44 19.30 2.97 -2.99
N ASP A 45 19.26 4.04 -2.22
CA ASP A 45 20.27 5.13 -2.27
C ASP A 45 21.68 4.66 -1.85
N SER A 46 21.79 3.51 -1.17
CA SER A 46 23.09 2.91 -0.79
C SER A 46 23.74 2.06 -1.89
N TYR A 47 23.03 1.81 -2.99
CA TYR A 47 23.48 1.00 -4.12
C TYR A 47 23.85 1.86 -5.32
N GLU A 48 24.78 1.38 -6.15
CA GLU A 48 25.07 1.99 -7.45
C GLU A 48 23.82 1.93 -8.34
N PRO A 49 23.44 3.04 -9.01
CA PRO A 49 22.31 3.05 -9.94
C PRO A 49 22.44 2.03 -11.07
N GLY A 50 21.36 1.32 -11.37
CA GLY A 50 21.30 0.38 -12.48
C GLY A 50 20.04 -0.47 -12.48
N ALA A 51 20.03 -1.52 -13.31
CA ALA A 51 18.84 -2.36 -13.53
C ALA A 51 18.21 -2.92 -12.23
N TYR A 52 19.01 -3.20 -11.21
CA TYR A 52 18.53 -3.64 -9.90
C TYR A 52 17.75 -2.54 -9.17
N THR A 53 18.36 -1.38 -8.95
CA THR A 53 17.72 -0.27 -8.22
C THR A 53 16.52 0.27 -9.00
N GLU A 54 16.58 0.33 -10.33
CA GLU A 54 15.44 0.68 -11.19
C GLU A 54 14.28 -0.30 -11.05
N GLY A 55 14.56 -1.61 -11.06
CA GLY A 55 13.55 -2.65 -10.90
C GLY A 55 12.86 -2.59 -9.53
N VAL A 56 13.61 -2.33 -8.46
CA VAL A 56 13.05 -2.12 -7.12
C VAL A 56 12.20 -0.84 -7.09
N MET A 57 12.73 0.28 -7.58
CA MET A 57 12.03 1.56 -7.56
C MET A 57 10.76 1.57 -8.39
N LYS A 58 10.68 0.79 -9.47
CA LYS A 58 9.43 0.59 -10.22
C LYS A 58 8.32 0.00 -9.34
N ASN A 59 8.65 -0.98 -8.49
CA ASN A 59 7.69 -1.60 -7.58
C ASN A 59 7.32 -0.68 -6.42
N VAL A 60 8.29 0.09 -5.90
CA VAL A 60 8.02 1.11 -4.87
C VAL A 60 7.05 2.16 -5.40
N ASN A 61 7.28 2.65 -6.62
CA ASN A 61 6.39 3.61 -7.28
C ASN A 61 5.01 3.01 -7.53
N PHE A 62 4.92 1.73 -7.91
CA PHE A 62 3.63 1.06 -8.06
C PHE A 62 2.88 0.97 -6.73
N LEU A 63 3.57 0.69 -5.62
CA LEU A 63 2.96 0.61 -4.29
C LEU A 63 2.46 1.96 -3.77
N THR A 64 3.14 3.06 -4.09
CA THR A 64 2.81 4.41 -3.63
C THR A 64 1.93 5.20 -4.59
N SER A 65 1.85 4.77 -5.86
CA SER A 65 1.06 5.45 -6.87
C SER A 65 -0.44 5.27 -6.62
N THR A 66 -1.14 6.40 -6.57
CA THR A 66 -2.61 6.45 -6.50
C THR A 66 -3.29 6.03 -7.82
N GLU A 67 -2.54 5.82 -8.90
CA GLU A 67 -3.07 5.57 -10.25
C GLU A 67 -3.86 4.27 -10.38
N TYR A 68 -3.70 3.30 -9.47
CA TYR A 68 -4.50 2.07 -9.47
C TYR A 68 -6.01 2.35 -9.35
N THR A 69 -6.39 3.40 -8.62
CA THR A 69 -7.81 3.79 -8.45
C THR A 69 -8.40 4.52 -9.66
N LYS A 70 -7.56 5.13 -10.51
CA LYS A 70 -8.03 5.83 -11.73
C LYS A 70 -8.26 4.87 -12.89
N VAL A 71 -7.44 3.82 -13.00
CA VAL A 71 -7.53 2.82 -14.08
C VAL A 71 -8.64 1.79 -13.83
N ASN A 72 -9.00 1.57 -12.56
CA ASN A 72 -10.11 0.68 -12.17
C ASN A 72 -10.99 1.36 -11.11
N PRO A 73 -11.89 2.28 -11.50
CA PRO A 73 -12.85 2.83 -10.56
C PRO A 73 -13.73 1.70 -10.01
N PRO A 74 -14.01 1.66 -8.69
CA PRO A 74 -14.96 0.71 -8.13
C PRO A 74 -16.31 0.95 -8.80
N LYS A 75 -16.85 -0.08 -9.48
CA LYS A 75 -18.21 -0.04 -10.00
C LYS A 75 -19.15 0.08 -8.80
N GLY A 76 -19.64 1.30 -8.56
CA GLY A 76 -20.68 1.55 -7.56
C GLY A 76 -21.92 0.72 -7.88
N ARG A 77 -22.60 0.27 -6.82
CA ARG A 77 -23.95 -0.30 -6.92
C ARG A 77 -24.94 0.75 -7.36
#